data_AF-A0A831JTX2-F1
#
_entry.id   AF-A0A831JTX2-F1
#
_cell.length_a   1.000
_cell.length_b   1.000
_cell.length_c   1.000
_cell.angle_alpha   90.00
_cell.angle_beta   90.00
_cell.angle_gamma   90.00
#
_symmetry.space_group_name_H-M   'P 1'
#
loop_
_entity.id
_entity.type
_entity.pdbx_description
1 polymer ?
#
loop_
_entity_poly.entity_id
_entity_poly.type
_entity_poly.pdbx_seq_one_letter_code
_entity_poly.pdbx_strand_id
1 'polypeptide(L)' 'AVKELLPGATVTIEHSLGKGLYCEIHGYSLNNKIVSMIKKSMEEIIEKDLKIERKMLPKEEAI' A
#
# COMPACT_ATOMS: atom_id res chain seq x y z
N ALA A 1 5.50 -1.69 -2.73
CA ALA A 1 5.02 -0.75 -3.74
C ALA A 1 5.17 0.70 -3.30
N VAL A 2 4.16 1.36 -2.69
CA VAL A 2 4.25 2.80 -2.39
C VAL A 2 5.46 3.15 -1.51
N LYS A 3 5.69 2.38 -0.43
CA LYS A 3 6.85 2.58 0.47
C LYS A 3 8.20 2.56 -0.24
N GLU A 4 8.35 1.73 -1.28
CA GLU A 4 9.62 1.60 -2.03
C GLU A 4 9.76 2.69 -3.10
N LEU A 5 8.65 3.09 -3.73
CA LEU A 5 8.65 4.05 -4.83
C LEU A 5 8.57 5.51 -4.37
N LEU A 6 7.90 5.79 -3.25
CA LEU A 6 7.65 7.13 -2.71
C LEU A 6 8.10 7.18 -1.22
N PRO A 7 9.41 7.29 -0.96
CA PRO A 7 9.94 7.29 0.41
C PRO A 7 9.37 8.44 1.26
N GLY A 8 8.76 8.13 2.39
CA GLY A 8 8.13 9.13 3.27
C GLY A 8 6.66 9.41 2.95
N ALA A 9 6.09 8.77 1.93
CA ALA A 9 4.64 8.75 1.74
C ALA A 9 3.98 7.93 2.84
N THR A 10 2.79 8.36 3.28
CA THR A 10 1.91 7.57 4.14
C THR A 10 0.71 7.08 3.33
N VAL A 11 0.28 5.86 3.60
CA VAL A 11 -0.87 5.23 2.93
C VAL A 11 -1.92 4.87 3.96
N THR A 12 -3.16 5.29 3.72
CA THR A 12 -4.34 4.84 4.46
C THR A 12 -5.16 3.93 3.57
N ILE A 13 -5.60 2.80 4.10
CA ILE A 13 -6.49 1.88 3.41
C ILE A 13 -7.90 2.18 3.91
N GLU A 14 -8.77 2.59 3.00
CA GLU A 14 -10.16 2.93 3.30
C GLU A 14 -11.09 1.74 3.06
N HIS A 15 -12.35 1.90 3.45
CA HIS A 15 -13.40 0.93 3.20
C HIS A 15 -13.59 0.64 1.70
N SER A 16 -14.22 -0.49 1.42
CA SER A 16 -14.58 -0.87 0.06
C SER A 16 -15.45 0.21 -0.59
N LEU A 17 -14.98 0.76 -1.71
CA LEU A 17 -15.77 1.62 -2.56
C LEU A 17 -16.34 0.78 -3.71
N GLY A 18 -17.62 0.38 -3.57
CA GLY A 18 -18.26 -0.55 -4.50
C GLY A 18 -17.61 -1.94 -4.46
N LYS A 19 -17.01 -2.36 -5.58
CA LYS A 19 -16.35 -3.69 -5.72
C LYS A 19 -14.84 -3.67 -5.46
N GLY A 20 -14.26 -2.51 -5.15
CA GLY A 20 -12.82 -2.35 -4.95
C GLY A 20 -12.47 -1.85 -3.56
N LEU A 21 -11.19 -1.98 -3.19
CA LEU A 21 -10.59 -1.26 -2.07
C LEU A 21 -10.04 0.06 -2.58
N TYR A 22 -10.23 1.12 -1.81
CA TYR A 22 -9.66 2.43 -2.09
C TYR A 22 -8.58 2.75 -1.03
N CYS A 23 -7.53 3.44 -1.46
CA CYS A 23 -6.46 3.88 -0.58
C CYS A 23 -6.08 5.32 -0.90
N GLU A 24 -5.75 6.09 0.12
CA GLU A 24 -5.21 7.44 -0.04
C GLU A 24 -3.69 7.42 0.18
N ILE A 25 -2.98 8.22 -0.62
CA ILE A 25 -1.53 8.41 -0.50
C ILE A 25 -1.30 9.88 -0.18
N HIS A 26 -0.64 10.14 0.95
CA HIS A 26 -0.29 11.50 1.38
C HIS A 26 1.21 11.76 1.24
N GLY A 27 1.57 13.04 1.14
CA GLY A 27 2.96 13.51 1.00
C GLY A 27 3.47 13.62 -0.44
N TYR A 28 2.67 13.17 -1.43
CA TYR A 28 3.05 13.21 -2.84
C TYR A 28 1.86 13.58 -3.73
N SER A 29 2.12 14.36 -4.79
CA SER A 29 1.17 14.52 -5.88
C SER A 29 1.23 13.33 -6.82
N LEU A 30 0.08 12.74 -7.10
CA LEU A 30 -0.01 11.59 -8.00
C LEU A 30 -0.29 12.04 -9.44
N ASN A 31 0.26 11.28 -10.38
CA ASN A 31 -0.06 11.37 -11.80
C ASN A 31 -0.13 9.97 -12.40
N ASN A 32 -0.61 9.86 -13.64
CA ASN A 32 -0.82 8.56 -14.31
C ASN A 32 0.47 7.72 -14.40
N LYS A 33 1.65 8.36 -14.54
CA LYS A 33 2.94 7.65 -14.59
C LYS A 33 3.26 7.03 -13.23
N ILE A 34 3.11 7.78 -12.14
CA ILE A 34 3.33 7.29 -10.77
C ILE A 34 2.37 6.13 -10.47
N VAL A 35 1.08 6.28 -10.82
CA VAL A 35 0.08 5.22 -10.62
C VAL A 35 0.45 3.95 -11.40
N SER A 36 0.91 4.08 -12.64
CA SER A 36 1.36 2.93 -13.44
C SER A 36 2.58 2.23 -12.83
N MET A 37 3.54 2.98 -12.28
CA MET A 37 4.69 2.41 -11.59
C MET A 37 4.29 1.67 -10.30
N ILE A 38 3.38 2.24 -9.51
CA ILE A 38 2.83 1.60 -8.31
C ILE A 38 2.17 0.28 -8.69
N LYS A 39 1.30 0.28 -9.73
CA LYS A 39 0.64 -0.93 -10.21
C LYS A 39 1.64 -2.02 -10.59
N LYS A 40 2.65 -1.69 -11.39
CA LYS A 40 3.70 -2.65 -11.79
C LYS A 40 4.44 -3.23 -10.58
N SER A 41 4.82 -2.37 -9.63
CA SER A 41 5.48 -2.81 -8.39
C SER A 41 4.57 -3.70 -7.53
N MET A 42 3.26 -3.48 -7.52
CA MET A 42 2.31 -4.37 -6.85
C MET A 42 2.26 -5.74 -7.52
N GLU A 43 2.21 -5.81 -8.85
CA GLU A 43 2.25 -7.06 -9.62
C GLU A 43 3.52 -7.86 -9.30
N GLU A 44 4.69 -7.23 -9.31
CA GLU A 44 5.97 -7.85 -8.94
C GLU A 44 6.02 -8.37 -7.48
N ILE A 45 5.27 -7.76 -6.57
CA ILE A 45 5.16 -8.23 -5.16
C ILE A 45 4.24 -9.45 -5.09
N ILE A 46 3.14 -9.44 -5.84
CA ILE A 46 2.19 -10.55 -5.89
C ILE A 46 2.87 -11.80 -6.48
N GLU A 47 3.67 -11.65 -7.53
CA GLU A 47 4.41 -12.75 -8.16
C GLU A 47 5.38 -13.46 -7.21
N LYS A 48 5.81 -12.80 -6.13
CA LYS A 48 6.70 -13.40 -5.11
C LYS A 48 5.96 -14.30 -4.14
N ASP A 49 4.63 -14.35 -4.16
CA ASP A 49 3.78 -15.17 -3.29
C ASP A 49 4.18 -15.10 -1.80
N LEU A 50 4.39 -13.87 -1.32
CA LEU A 50 4.84 -13.65 0.05
C LEU A 50 3.74 -14.01 1.05
N LYS A 51 4.12 -14.75 2.10
CA LYS A 51 3.19 -15.11 3.18
C LYS A 51 2.79 -13.88 3.99
N ILE A 52 1.48 -13.66 4.14
CA ILE A 52 0.92 -12.66 5.05
C ILE A 52 0.82 -13.28 6.45
N GLU A 53 1.63 -12.78 7.39
CA GLU A 53 1.59 -13.22 8.79
C GLU A 53 0.68 -12.33 9.63
N ARG A 54 -0.40 -12.91 10.18
CA ARG A 54 -1.22 -12.24 11.19
C ARG A 54 -0.55 -12.36 12.56
N LYS A 55 -0.19 -11.23 13.17
CA LYS A 55 0.37 -11.16 14.53
C LYS A 55 -0.61 -10.47 15.46
N MET A 56 -0.77 -10.99 16.67
CA MET A 56 -1.51 -10.34 17.75
C MET A 56 -0.49 -9.73 18.70
N LEU A 57 -0.59 -8.43 18.92
CA LEU A 57 0.37 -7.65 19.70
C LEU A 57 -0.39 -6.84 20.76
N PRO A 58 0.20 -6.59 21.94
CA PRO A 58 -0.29 -5.55 22.85
C PRO A 58 -0.36 -4.20 22.14
N LYS A 59 -1.25 -3.31 22.60
CA LYS A 59 -1.44 -1.99 21.98
C LYS A 59 -0.14 -1.20 21.95
N GLU A 60 0.64 -1.29 23.02
CA GLU A 60 1.89 -0.57 23.21
C GLU A 60 2.97 -0.95 22.18
N GLU A 61 2.92 -2.18 21.66
CA GLU A 61 3.86 -2.68 20.64
C GLU A 61 3.41 -2.39 19.20
N ALA A 62 2.14 -2.02 19.02
CA ALA A 62 1.53 -1.82 17.71
C ALA A 62 1.44 -0.34 17.27
N ILE A 63 1.91 0.59 18.12
CA ILE A 63 1.91 2.05 17.86
C ILE A 63 3.15 2.45 17.05
#